data_AF-A0A6P6DQ27-F1
#
_entry.id   AF-A0A6P6DQ27-F1
#
_cell.length_a   1.000
_cell.length_b   1.000
_cell.length_c   1.000
_cell.angle_alpha   90.00
_cell.angle_beta   90.00
_cell.angle_gamma   90.00
#
_symmetry.space_group_name_H-M   'P 1'
#
loop_
_entity.id
_entity.type
_entity.pdbx_description
1 polymer ?
#
loop_
_entity_poly.entity_id
_entity_poly.type
_entity_poly.pdbx_seq_one_letter_code
_entity_poly.pdbx_strand_id
1 'polypeptide(L)'
;MMLVIDVTKGMQTQSAECLVIGQIACQKLIVVLNKIDLLAEGKRQTAIDRMTRKMQKTLENTKFRDAPIIPVAAKPGGPEAPETEAPQGISELIELLKSQISIPTRDPSGPFLMSVDHCFSIKGQGTVMTGTILSGSINLGDNVEIPALKVVKKVKSMQMFHTPVTSAMQGDRLGICVTQFDPKLLERGLVCAPESLHTIHAAIISVEKISYFRGPLQTKAKFHITVGHETVMGRLLFFSPAPDSFDREPMLDSFDFSREYLFQEQYLCKDSMPAVVDSDEVDKQTGQATEGCCPRQQWALVEFEKPITCPQLSLVIGSRLDADIHANACRLAFHGLLLHGLEDKGYAENILPTLKVYKLKHKHGLVERAMDDYSVIGRSLFKKETNIQLFVGLKVHLSTGEQGVIDSAFGQSGKFKVYIPGGLSPESKKILPTAIKKRGRAGHGEAAKQEEGPERTEPAQHVGLSLSFKRYVFDTHKRMVQSP
;
A
#
# COMPACT_ATOMS: atom_id res chain seq x y z
N MET A 1 1.18 -4.14 -25.60
CA MET A 1 -0.28 -3.90 -25.46
C MET A 1 -0.74 -2.98 -26.58
N MET A 2 -1.91 -3.22 -27.18
CA MET A 2 -2.59 -2.23 -28.02
C MET A 2 -3.67 -1.51 -27.19
N LEU A 3 -3.62 -0.17 -27.13
CA LEU A 3 -4.67 0.64 -26.52
C LEU A 3 -5.55 1.20 -27.64
N VAL A 4 -6.73 0.58 -27.80
CA VAL A 4 -7.69 0.99 -28.83
C VAL A 4 -8.52 2.15 -28.30
N ILE A 5 -8.53 3.25 -29.06
CA ILE A 5 -9.24 4.48 -28.74
C ILE A 5 -10.23 4.76 -29.86
N ASP A 6 -11.48 5.07 -29.50
CA ASP A 6 -12.44 5.62 -30.44
C ASP A 6 -12.02 7.05 -30.80
N VAL A 7 -11.65 7.30 -32.06
CA VAL A 7 -11.12 8.60 -32.51
C VAL A 7 -12.11 9.74 -32.31
N THR A 8 -13.41 9.45 -32.27
CA THR A 8 -14.47 10.45 -32.09
C THR A 8 -14.64 10.86 -30.62
N LYS A 9 -14.40 9.94 -29.68
CA LYS A 9 -14.61 10.15 -28.23
C LYS A 9 -13.31 10.46 -27.48
N GLY A 10 -12.19 9.96 -27.99
CA GLY A 10 -10.90 10.05 -27.34
C GLY A 10 -10.77 9.18 -26.08
N MET A 11 -9.94 9.64 -25.13
CA MET A 11 -9.65 8.88 -23.90
C MET A 11 -10.89 8.82 -23.00
N GLN A 12 -11.41 7.62 -22.79
CA GLN A 12 -12.51 7.36 -21.86
C GLN A 12 -11.97 6.82 -20.52
N THR A 13 -12.82 6.72 -19.50
CA THR A 13 -12.42 6.25 -18.16
C THR A 13 -11.70 4.90 -18.20
N GLN A 14 -12.28 3.91 -18.89
CA GLN A 14 -11.65 2.59 -19.02
C GLN A 14 -10.37 2.63 -19.84
N SER A 15 -10.27 3.49 -20.86
CA SER A 15 -9.04 3.68 -21.62
C SER A 15 -7.91 4.21 -20.74
N ALA A 16 -8.21 5.11 -19.80
CA ALA A 16 -7.26 5.60 -18.82
C ALA A 16 -6.84 4.50 -17.82
N GLU A 17 -7.79 3.71 -17.29
CA GLU A 17 -7.48 2.55 -16.43
C GLU A 17 -6.61 1.51 -17.16
N CYS A 18 -6.91 1.21 -18.42
CA CYS A 18 -6.10 0.33 -19.27
C CYS A 18 -4.68 0.86 -19.49
N LEU A 19 -4.52 2.17 -19.68
CA LEU A 19 -3.19 2.80 -19.77
C LEU A 19 -2.40 2.63 -18.46
N VAL A 20 -3.06 2.77 -17.30
CA VAL A 20 -2.43 2.53 -16.00
C VAL A 20 -2.01 1.06 -15.86
N ILE A 21 -2.87 0.10 -16.19
CA ILE A 21 -2.52 -1.34 -16.18
C ILE A 21 -1.35 -1.60 -17.13
N GLY A 22 -1.34 -0.99 -18.31
CA GLY A 22 -0.23 -1.07 -19.25
C GLY A 22 1.08 -0.57 -18.63
N GLN A 23 1.04 0.55 -17.91
CA GLN A 23 2.23 1.10 -17.24
C GLN A 23 2.78 0.18 -16.16
N ILE A 24 1.91 -0.59 -15.51
CA ILE A 24 2.32 -1.51 -14.44
C ILE A 24 2.80 -2.84 -15.04
N ALA A 25 2.09 -3.42 -16.00
CA ALA A 25 2.29 -4.81 -16.42
C ALA A 25 2.95 -4.99 -17.80
N CYS A 26 2.92 -3.99 -18.69
CA CYS A 26 3.39 -4.14 -20.08
C CYS A 26 4.68 -3.38 -20.35
N GLN A 27 5.54 -3.91 -21.23
CA GLN A 27 6.80 -3.23 -21.60
C GLN A 27 6.63 -2.21 -22.73
N LYS A 28 5.77 -2.51 -23.71
CA LYS A 28 5.51 -1.65 -24.88
C LYS A 28 4.02 -1.42 -25.09
N LEU A 29 3.70 -0.26 -25.65
CA LEU A 29 2.35 0.19 -25.99
C LEU A 29 2.30 0.63 -27.46
N ILE A 30 1.19 0.33 -28.14
CA ILE A 30 0.81 0.93 -29.42
C ILE A 30 -0.60 1.49 -29.22
N VAL A 31 -0.81 2.76 -29.58
CA VAL A 31 -2.15 3.37 -29.54
C VAL A 31 -2.79 3.22 -30.91
N VAL A 32 -4.02 2.73 -30.93
CA VAL A 32 -4.78 2.49 -32.17
C VAL A 32 -6.00 3.40 -32.16
N LEU A 33 -6.03 4.40 -33.05
CA LEU A 33 -7.18 5.29 -33.23
C LEU A 33 -8.18 4.63 -34.18
N ASN A 34 -9.17 3.95 -33.62
CA ASN A 34 -10.19 3.23 -34.39
C ASN A 34 -11.38 4.14 -34.76
N LYS A 35 -12.17 3.70 -35.75
CA LYS A 35 -13.38 4.36 -36.28
C LYS A 35 -13.13 5.66 -37.05
N ILE A 36 -12.07 5.70 -37.86
CA ILE A 36 -11.75 6.87 -38.69
C ILE A 36 -12.77 7.14 -39.80
N ASP A 37 -13.58 6.14 -40.15
CA ASP A 37 -14.67 6.22 -41.11
C ASP A 37 -15.77 7.20 -40.65
N LEU A 38 -16.02 7.29 -39.34
CA LEU A 38 -17.00 8.21 -38.75
C LEU A 38 -16.60 9.69 -38.86
N LEU A 39 -15.35 9.97 -39.21
CA LEU A 39 -14.88 11.34 -39.44
C LEU A 39 -15.22 11.77 -40.87
N ALA A 40 -15.81 12.96 -40.98
CA ALA A 40 -16.11 13.59 -42.26
C ALA A 40 -14.83 13.72 -43.11
N GLU A 41 -14.88 13.25 -44.36
CA GLU A 41 -13.72 13.07 -45.24
C GLU A 41 -12.86 14.34 -45.36
N GLY A 42 -13.48 15.50 -45.59
CA GLY A 42 -12.77 16.78 -45.70
C GLY A 42 -12.09 17.28 -44.42
N LYS A 43 -12.39 16.72 -43.25
CA LYS A 43 -11.78 17.08 -41.95
C LYS A 43 -11.08 15.90 -41.26
N ARG A 44 -11.04 14.73 -41.90
CA ARG A 44 -10.58 13.47 -41.32
C ARG A 44 -9.12 13.57 -40.86
N GLN A 45 -8.22 13.99 -41.75
CA GLN A 45 -6.80 14.08 -41.44
C GLN A 45 -6.53 15.06 -40.28
N THR A 46 -7.11 16.26 -40.35
CA THR A 46 -6.95 17.28 -39.28
C THR A 46 -7.48 16.79 -37.93
N ALA A 47 -8.59 16.03 -37.92
CA ALA A 47 -9.13 15.45 -36.69
C ALA A 47 -8.23 14.36 -36.12
N ILE A 48 -7.67 13.50 -36.97
CA ILE A 48 -6.68 12.48 -36.61
C ILE A 48 -5.44 13.14 -36.02
N ASP A 49 -4.83 14.11 -36.71
CA ASP A 49 -3.61 14.80 -36.25
C ASP A 49 -3.81 15.47 -34.89
N ARG A 50 -4.96 16.11 -34.69
CA ARG A 50 -5.34 16.70 -33.41
C ARG A 50 -5.46 15.66 -32.31
N MET A 51 -6.05 14.50 -32.62
CA MET A 51 -6.21 13.40 -31.66
C MET A 51 -4.87 12.75 -31.33
N THR A 52 -4.00 12.56 -32.32
CA THR A 52 -2.62 12.08 -32.16
C THR A 52 -1.83 12.98 -31.21
N ARG A 53 -1.85 14.31 -31.41
CA ARG A 53 -1.19 15.26 -30.51
C ARG A 53 -1.73 15.20 -29.08
N LYS A 54 -3.05 15.03 -28.91
CA LYS A 54 -3.67 14.83 -27.59
C LYS A 54 -3.16 13.56 -26.92
N MET A 55 -3.04 12.45 -27.65
CA MET A 55 -2.51 11.20 -27.10
C MET A 55 -1.04 11.31 -26.73
N GLN A 56 -0.22 11.93 -27.57
CA GLN A 56 1.20 12.18 -27.26
C GLN A 56 1.35 12.95 -25.94
N LYS A 57 0.54 14.01 -25.73
CA LYS A 57 0.54 14.76 -24.48
C LYS A 57 0.11 13.92 -23.27
N THR A 58 -0.88 13.04 -23.43
CA THR A 58 -1.30 12.14 -22.34
C THR A 58 -0.22 11.12 -21.99
N LEU A 59 0.54 10.65 -22.98
CA LEU A 59 1.59 9.65 -22.81
C LEU A 59 2.92 10.22 -22.30
N GLU A 60 3.12 11.55 -22.38
CA GLU A 60 4.36 12.24 -22.07
C GLU A 60 4.91 11.92 -20.67
N ASN A 61 4.03 11.84 -19.67
CA ASN A 61 4.37 11.55 -18.27
C ASN A 61 4.42 10.04 -17.95
N THR A 62 4.34 9.19 -18.96
CA THR A 62 4.33 7.73 -18.81
C THR A 62 5.60 7.13 -19.40
N LYS A 63 5.87 5.86 -19.08
CA LYS A 63 6.95 5.09 -19.73
C LYS A 63 6.74 4.85 -21.23
N PHE A 64 5.59 5.25 -21.78
CA PHE A 64 5.20 5.07 -23.18
C PHE A 64 5.22 6.37 -23.98
N ARG A 65 6.05 7.34 -23.59
CA ARG A 65 6.18 8.65 -24.25
C ARG A 65 6.30 8.56 -25.78
N ASP A 66 7.09 7.60 -26.26
CA ASP A 66 7.38 7.42 -27.69
C ASP A 66 6.55 6.31 -28.34
N ALA A 67 5.42 5.91 -27.73
CA ALA A 67 4.57 4.87 -28.28
C ALA A 67 3.97 5.27 -29.63
N PRO A 68 4.02 4.40 -30.66
CA PRO A 68 3.40 4.65 -31.94
C PRO A 68 1.88 4.84 -31.84
N ILE A 69 1.34 5.76 -32.63
CA ILE A 69 -0.09 6.02 -32.74
C ILE A 69 -0.49 5.81 -34.20
N ILE A 70 -1.42 4.88 -34.46
CA ILE A 70 -1.86 4.54 -35.81
C ILE A 70 -3.38 4.65 -35.97
N PRO A 71 -3.87 5.36 -37.01
CA PRO A 71 -5.29 5.42 -37.33
C PRO A 71 -5.76 4.20 -38.15
N VAL A 72 -6.89 3.61 -37.77
CA VAL A 72 -7.50 2.47 -38.47
C VAL A 72 -9.04 2.57 -38.46
N ALA A 73 -9.70 1.90 -39.40
CA ALA A 73 -11.12 1.57 -39.31
C ALA A 73 -11.28 0.07 -39.45
N ALA A 74 -11.49 -0.62 -38.32
CA ALA A 74 -11.60 -2.08 -38.30
C ALA A 74 -12.89 -2.61 -38.94
N LYS A 75 -13.99 -1.85 -38.83
CA LYS A 75 -15.29 -2.15 -39.46
C LYS A 75 -15.96 -0.86 -39.90
N PRO A 76 -15.62 -0.34 -41.10
CA PRO A 76 -16.26 0.86 -41.63
C PRO A 76 -17.79 0.69 -41.75
N GLY A 77 -18.55 1.74 -41.43
CA GLY A 77 -20.01 1.75 -41.56
C GLY A 77 -20.78 0.96 -40.47
N GLY A 78 -20.09 0.31 -39.54
CA GLY A 78 -20.70 -0.31 -38.37
C GLY A 78 -21.35 -1.68 -38.63
N PRO A 79 -22.23 -2.17 -37.73
CA PRO A 79 -22.77 -3.52 -37.81
C PRO A 79 -23.74 -3.73 -38.99
N GLU A 80 -24.39 -2.66 -39.46
CA GLU A 80 -25.40 -2.67 -40.53
C GLU A 80 -24.82 -2.44 -41.92
N ALA A 81 -23.53 -2.05 -42.01
CA ALA A 81 -22.87 -1.86 -43.29
C ALA A 81 -22.68 -3.21 -44.02
N PRO A 82 -22.77 -3.21 -45.36
CA PRO A 82 -22.46 -4.39 -46.17
C PRO A 82 -21.04 -4.89 -45.87
N GLU A 83 -20.83 -6.21 -45.85
CA GLU A 83 -19.50 -6.82 -45.65
C GLU A 83 -18.46 -6.43 -46.73
N THR A 84 -18.88 -5.73 -47.77
CA THR A 84 -18.03 -5.24 -48.85
C THR A 84 -17.12 -4.08 -48.44
N GLU A 85 -17.40 -3.36 -47.36
CA GLU A 85 -16.52 -2.29 -46.88
C GLU A 85 -15.26 -2.87 -46.20
N ALA A 86 -14.13 -2.79 -46.90
CA ALA A 86 -12.88 -3.33 -46.43
C ALA A 86 -12.29 -2.53 -45.23
N PRO A 87 -11.75 -3.20 -44.21
CA PRO A 87 -11.03 -2.55 -43.12
C PRO A 87 -9.87 -1.67 -43.63
N GLN A 88 -9.72 -0.48 -43.04
CA GLN A 88 -8.72 0.51 -43.46
C GLN A 88 -7.55 0.56 -42.46
N GLY A 89 -6.32 0.63 -42.97
CA GLY A 89 -5.11 0.79 -42.15
C GLY A 89 -4.61 -0.48 -41.43
N ILE A 90 -5.27 -1.63 -41.63
CA ILE A 90 -4.91 -2.88 -40.94
C ILE A 90 -3.56 -3.44 -41.39
N SER A 91 -3.24 -3.37 -42.68
CA SER A 91 -1.95 -3.84 -43.20
C SER A 91 -0.78 -3.08 -42.59
N GLU A 92 -0.90 -1.76 -42.46
CA GLU A 92 0.10 -0.91 -41.81
C GLU A 92 0.22 -1.22 -40.32
N LEU A 93 -0.91 -1.47 -39.64
CA LEU A 93 -0.91 -1.92 -38.23
C LEU A 93 -0.17 -3.24 -38.06
N ILE A 94 -0.32 -4.20 -38.98
CA ILE A 94 0.39 -5.48 -38.92
C ILE A 94 1.90 -5.28 -39.09
N GLU A 95 2.34 -4.46 -40.04
CA GLU A 95 3.76 -4.16 -40.23
C GLU A 95 4.35 -3.39 -39.03
N LEU A 96 3.59 -2.47 -38.45
CA LEU A 96 3.97 -1.79 -37.21
C LEU A 96 4.09 -2.76 -36.04
N LEU A 97 3.17 -3.71 -35.89
CA LEU A 97 3.24 -4.74 -34.86
C LEU A 97 4.48 -5.62 -35.03
N LYS A 98 4.79 -6.04 -36.25
CA LYS A 98 6.00 -6.83 -36.57
C LYS A 98 7.28 -6.07 -36.21
N SER A 99 7.35 -4.76 -36.48
CA SER A 99 8.54 -3.96 -36.19
C SER A 99 8.69 -3.61 -34.70
N GLN A 100 7.57 -3.49 -33.97
CA GLN A 100 7.58 -3.09 -32.55
C GLN A 100 7.69 -4.26 -31.59
N ILE A 101 7.30 -5.46 -31.99
CA ILE A 101 7.33 -6.63 -31.10
C ILE A 101 8.77 -6.93 -30.69
N SER A 102 9.02 -6.91 -29.39
CA SER A 102 10.27 -7.37 -28.79
C SER A 102 9.96 -8.63 -28.00
N ILE A 103 10.59 -9.74 -28.36
CA ILE A 103 10.48 -10.97 -27.59
C ILE A 103 11.42 -10.80 -26.37
N PRO A 104 10.90 -10.85 -25.13
CA PRO A 104 11.76 -10.83 -23.96
C PRO A 104 12.66 -12.07 -23.96
N THR A 105 13.78 -12.02 -23.23
CA THR A 105 14.60 -13.21 -23.01
C THR A 105 13.73 -14.29 -22.37
N ARG A 106 13.42 -15.34 -23.14
CA ARG A 106 12.64 -16.49 -22.66
C ARG A 106 13.58 -17.39 -21.90
N ASP A 107 13.44 -17.41 -20.59
CA ASP A 107 14.26 -18.25 -19.73
C ASP A 107 13.45 -19.49 -19.32
N PRO A 108 13.88 -20.70 -19.71
CA PRO A 108 13.25 -21.94 -19.24
C PRO A 108 13.60 -22.27 -17.78
N SER A 109 14.47 -21.49 -17.14
CA SER A 109 14.84 -21.67 -15.74
C SER A 109 13.72 -21.28 -14.78
N GLY A 110 13.81 -21.80 -13.55
CA GLY A 110 12.82 -21.59 -12.50
C GLY A 110 11.61 -22.53 -12.58
N PRO A 111 10.66 -22.39 -11.63
CA PRO A 111 9.50 -23.27 -11.56
C PRO A 111 8.55 -23.02 -12.72
N PHE A 112 7.99 -24.12 -13.25
CA PHE A 112 6.92 -24.07 -14.25
C PHE A 112 5.71 -23.33 -13.68
N LEU A 113 5.21 -22.34 -14.42
CA LEU A 113 3.95 -21.67 -14.13
C LEU A 113 3.21 -21.39 -15.44
N MET A 114 1.94 -21.78 -15.49
CA MET A 114 1.07 -21.60 -16.64
C MET A 114 -0.25 -20.97 -16.20
N SER A 115 -0.67 -19.95 -16.95
CA SER A 115 -2.01 -19.37 -16.84
C SER A 115 -2.95 -20.11 -17.79
N VAL A 116 -4.00 -20.70 -17.25
CA VAL A 116 -5.02 -21.45 -18.00
C VAL A 116 -6.18 -20.51 -18.36
N ASP A 117 -6.47 -20.39 -19.65
CA ASP A 117 -7.59 -19.61 -20.19
C ASP A 117 -8.83 -20.46 -20.48
N HIS A 118 -8.66 -21.73 -20.87
CA HIS A 118 -9.76 -22.67 -21.08
C HIS A 118 -9.42 -24.07 -20.57
N CYS A 119 -10.44 -24.76 -20.05
CA CYS A 119 -10.35 -26.14 -19.62
C CYS A 119 -11.56 -26.92 -20.13
N PHE A 120 -11.34 -28.07 -20.76
CA PHE A 120 -12.41 -28.91 -21.28
C PHE A 120 -11.98 -30.38 -21.32
N SER A 121 -12.94 -31.30 -21.37
CA SER A 121 -12.67 -32.74 -21.41
C SER A 121 -12.81 -33.31 -22.81
N ILE A 122 -11.93 -34.25 -23.16
CA ILE A 122 -12.02 -35.05 -24.39
C ILE A 122 -12.28 -36.51 -23.99
N LYS A 123 -13.43 -37.04 -24.42
CA LYS A 123 -13.86 -38.41 -24.12
C LYS A 123 -12.77 -39.41 -24.53
N GLY A 124 -12.30 -40.20 -23.58
CA GLY A 124 -11.29 -41.25 -23.80
C GLY A 124 -9.83 -40.79 -23.74
N GLN A 125 -9.54 -39.48 -23.74
CA GLN A 125 -8.16 -38.97 -23.63
C GLN A 125 -7.87 -38.41 -22.23
N GLY A 126 -8.76 -37.56 -21.72
CA GLY A 126 -8.59 -36.85 -20.46
C GLY A 126 -9.10 -35.41 -20.52
N THR A 127 -8.56 -34.57 -19.64
CA THR A 127 -8.89 -33.16 -19.57
C THR A 127 -7.77 -32.32 -20.18
N VAL A 128 -8.13 -31.40 -21.07
CA VAL A 128 -7.23 -30.50 -21.77
C VAL A 128 -7.34 -29.10 -21.17
N MET A 129 -6.19 -28.53 -20.82
CA MET A 129 -6.03 -27.17 -20.34
C MET A 129 -5.26 -26.40 -21.41
N THR A 130 -5.83 -25.31 -21.95
CA THR A 130 -5.13 -24.42 -22.86
C THR A 130 -4.70 -23.16 -22.15
N GLY A 131 -3.47 -22.74 -22.42
CA GLY A 131 -3.00 -21.43 -22.03
C GLY A 131 -1.52 -21.18 -22.15
N THR A 132 -1.04 -20.18 -21.42
CA THR A 132 0.24 -19.51 -21.68
C THR A 132 1.23 -19.77 -20.54
N ILE A 133 2.44 -20.22 -20.87
CA ILE A 133 3.51 -20.40 -19.89
C ILE A 133 4.07 -19.04 -19.48
N LEU A 134 4.01 -18.74 -18.19
CA LEU A 134 4.51 -17.51 -17.58
C LEU A 134 5.97 -17.62 -17.12
N SER A 135 6.40 -18.80 -16.65
CA SER A 135 7.79 -19.07 -16.24
C SER A 135 8.15 -20.54 -16.38
N GLY A 136 9.45 -20.82 -16.46
CA GLY A 136 9.99 -22.17 -16.51
C GLY A 136 9.75 -22.89 -17.83
N SER A 137 9.86 -24.20 -17.78
CA SER A 137 9.63 -25.12 -18.90
C SER A 137 8.88 -26.35 -18.45
N ILE A 138 8.31 -27.07 -19.41
CA ILE A 138 7.58 -28.31 -19.17
C ILE A 138 7.82 -29.32 -20.28
N ASN A 139 7.96 -30.58 -19.89
CA ASN A 139 8.17 -31.70 -20.78
C ASN A 139 7.05 -32.73 -20.67
N LEU A 140 6.94 -33.56 -21.70
CA LEU A 140 5.99 -34.66 -21.71
C LEU A 140 6.33 -35.65 -20.58
N GLY A 141 5.33 -35.97 -19.76
CA GLY A 141 5.49 -36.85 -18.61
C GLY A 141 5.82 -36.15 -17.30
N ASP A 142 6.00 -34.83 -17.30
CA ASP A 142 6.16 -34.06 -16.07
C ASP A 142 4.88 -34.06 -15.24
N ASN A 143 5.04 -33.82 -13.93
CA ASN A 143 3.92 -33.64 -13.02
C ASN A 143 3.61 -32.15 -12.89
N VAL A 144 2.33 -31.80 -12.98
CA VAL A 144 1.83 -30.46 -12.75
C VAL A 144 0.83 -30.46 -11.61
N GLU A 145 0.92 -29.46 -10.75
CA GLU A 145 -0.06 -29.20 -9.70
C GLU A 145 -1.14 -28.26 -10.21
N ILE A 146 -2.38 -28.57 -9.84
CA ILE A 146 -3.54 -27.71 -10.04
C ILE A 146 -4.01 -27.23 -8.66
N PRO A 147 -3.54 -26.06 -8.18
CA PRO A 147 -3.79 -25.62 -6.80
C PRO A 147 -5.27 -25.47 -6.46
N ALA A 148 -6.10 -25.04 -7.42
CA ALA A 148 -7.54 -24.92 -7.25
C ALA A 148 -8.22 -26.25 -6.84
N LEU A 149 -7.63 -27.38 -7.25
CA LEU A 149 -8.11 -28.73 -6.97
C LEU A 149 -7.29 -29.46 -5.91
N LYS A 150 -6.12 -28.92 -5.55
CA LYS A 150 -5.12 -29.57 -4.68
C LYS A 150 -4.76 -30.99 -5.15
N VAL A 151 -4.61 -31.14 -6.47
CA VAL A 151 -4.20 -32.42 -7.08
C VAL A 151 -3.00 -32.22 -8.00
N VAL A 152 -2.14 -33.22 -8.02
CA VAL A 152 -1.04 -33.33 -8.97
C VAL A 152 -1.44 -34.30 -10.08
N LYS A 153 -1.17 -33.93 -11.33
CA LYS A 153 -1.49 -34.72 -12.52
C LYS A 153 -0.29 -34.81 -13.44
N LYS A 154 -0.11 -35.96 -14.07
CA LYS A 154 0.94 -36.19 -15.06
C LYS A 154 0.52 -35.68 -16.45
N VAL A 155 1.41 -35.00 -17.14
CA VAL A 155 1.24 -34.57 -18.52
C VAL A 155 1.27 -35.77 -19.46
N LYS A 156 0.17 -36.02 -20.16
CA LYS A 156 0.04 -37.13 -21.12
C LYS A 156 0.46 -36.71 -22.53
N SER A 157 0.00 -35.55 -22.97
CA SER A 157 0.32 -35.00 -24.29
C SER A 157 0.28 -33.48 -24.24
N MET A 158 1.03 -32.85 -25.15
CA MET A 158 1.04 -31.41 -25.35
C MET A 158 0.89 -31.11 -26.84
N GLN A 159 0.16 -30.05 -27.17
CA GLN A 159 -0.07 -29.65 -28.56
C GLN A 159 0.09 -28.13 -28.71
N MET A 160 0.84 -27.71 -29.74
CA MET A 160 1.05 -26.32 -30.11
C MET A 160 1.10 -26.22 -31.65
N PHE A 161 0.54 -25.15 -32.22
CA PHE A 161 0.46 -24.95 -33.69
C PHE A 161 -0.10 -26.15 -34.46
N HIS A 162 -1.18 -26.78 -33.94
CA HIS A 162 -1.79 -28.00 -34.47
C HIS A 162 -0.90 -29.26 -34.50
N THR A 163 0.30 -29.20 -33.94
CA THR A 163 1.26 -30.31 -33.90
C THR A 163 1.53 -30.78 -32.47
N PRO A 164 1.73 -32.09 -32.23
CA PRO A 164 2.16 -32.58 -30.92
C PRO A 164 3.58 -32.12 -30.62
N VAL A 165 3.84 -31.71 -29.39
CA VAL A 165 5.16 -31.24 -28.93
C VAL A 165 5.60 -31.98 -27.67
N THR A 166 6.90 -32.16 -27.50
CA THR A 166 7.48 -32.88 -26.34
C THR A 166 7.95 -31.96 -25.22
N SER A 167 8.19 -30.69 -25.53
CA SER A 167 8.68 -29.66 -24.60
C SER A 167 8.09 -28.30 -24.94
N ALA A 168 7.88 -27.46 -23.93
CA ALA A 168 7.46 -26.06 -24.09
C ALA A 168 8.12 -25.17 -23.04
N MET A 169 8.24 -23.87 -23.31
CA MET A 169 8.93 -22.92 -22.44
C MET A 169 8.15 -21.60 -22.26
N GLN A 170 8.64 -20.73 -21.39
CA GLN A 170 8.09 -19.40 -21.14
C GLN A 170 7.70 -18.65 -22.43
N GLY A 171 6.48 -18.13 -22.45
CA GLY A 171 5.91 -17.37 -23.57
C GLY A 171 5.17 -18.22 -24.61
N ASP A 172 5.25 -19.55 -24.54
CA ASP A 172 4.48 -20.43 -25.43
C ASP A 172 3.03 -20.55 -24.96
N ARG A 173 2.11 -20.59 -25.93
CA ARG A 173 0.70 -20.90 -25.71
C ARG A 173 0.40 -22.30 -26.26
N LEU A 174 0.05 -23.23 -25.39
CA LEU A 174 -0.16 -24.63 -25.74
C LEU A 174 -1.41 -25.22 -25.07
N GLY A 175 -1.82 -26.40 -25.55
CA GLY A 175 -2.76 -27.27 -24.86
C GLY A 175 -2.03 -28.41 -24.16
N ILE A 176 -2.32 -28.64 -22.87
CA ILE A 176 -1.81 -29.74 -22.07
C ILE A 176 -2.96 -30.70 -21.77
N CYS A 177 -2.80 -31.98 -22.10
CA CYS A 177 -3.73 -33.04 -21.74
C CYS A 177 -3.23 -33.79 -20.51
N VAL A 178 -4.09 -33.93 -19.50
CA VAL A 178 -3.82 -34.65 -18.26
C VAL A 178 -4.90 -35.70 -17.98
N THR A 179 -4.68 -36.54 -16.98
CA THR A 179 -5.71 -37.48 -16.50
C THR A 179 -6.99 -36.75 -16.11
N GLN A 180 -8.12 -37.30 -16.54
CA GLN A 180 -9.47 -36.76 -16.40
C GLN A 180 -9.76 -36.15 -15.01
N PHE A 181 -10.35 -34.96 -15.03
CA PHE A 181 -10.99 -34.28 -13.90
C PHE A 181 -12.14 -33.39 -14.44
N ASP A 182 -13.02 -32.90 -13.56
CA ASP A 182 -14.14 -32.05 -13.97
C ASP A 182 -13.67 -30.64 -14.37
N PRO A 183 -13.83 -30.21 -15.64
CA PRO A 183 -13.42 -28.89 -16.11
C PRO A 183 -14.11 -27.73 -15.38
N LYS A 184 -15.33 -27.95 -14.85
CA LYS A 184 -16.08 -26.90 -14.14
C LYS A 184 -15.38 -26.43 -12.86
N LEU A 185 -14.48 -27.25 -12.32
CA LEU A 185 -13.72 -26.90 -11.12
C LEU A 185 -12.52 -25.98 -11.43
N LEU A 186 -12.15 -25.81 -12.71
CA LEU A 186 -11.07 -24.96 -13.16
C LEU A 186 -11.41 -24.35 -14.53
N GLU A 187 -12.13 -23.24 -14.57
CA GLU A 187 -12.37 -22.51 -15.83
C GLU A 187 -11.16 -21.67 -16.24
N ARG A 188 -10.63 -20.89 -15.29
CA ARG A 188 -9.39 -20.10 -15.42
C ARG A 188 -8.60 -20.20 -14.12
N GLY A 189 -7.29 -20.23 -14.21
CA GLY A 189 -6.45 -20.33 -13.01
C GLY A 189 -4.98 -20.58 -13.33
N LEU A 190 -4.23 -20.91 -12.29
CA LEU A 190 -2.81 -21.25 -12.40
C LEU A 190 -2.62 -22.76 -12.35
N VAL A 191 -1.65 -23.23 -13.12
CA VAL A 191 -1.08 -24.58 -13.06
C VAL A 191 0.42 -24.43 -12.93
N CYS A 192 1.04 -25.17 -12.03
CA CYS A 192 2.44 -24.95 -11.68
C CYS A 192 3.21 -26.25 -11.49
N ALA A 193 4.52 -26.13 -11.32
CA ALA A 193 5.32 -27.20 -10.73
C ALA A 193 4.76 -27.54 -9.32
N PRO A 194 4.76 -28.82 -8.92
CA PRO A 194 4.31 -29.20 -7.59
C PRO A 194 5.07 -28.47 -6.49
N GLU A 195 4.35 -28.02 -5.47
CA GLU A 195 4.88 -27.34 -4.27
C GLU A 195 5.61 -26.01 -4.57
N SER A 196 5.51 -25.47 -5.79
CA SER A 196 6.21 -24.23 -6.16
C SER A 196 5.41 -22.96 -5.89
N LEU A 197 4.10 -23.08 -5.65
CA LEU A 197 3.23 -21.95 -5.32
C LEU A 197 2.83 -22.00 -3.85
N HIS A 198 2.77 -20.82 -3.24
CA HIS A 198 2.43 -20.68 -1.83
C HIS A 198 1.02 -20.13 -1.68
N THR A 199 0.26 -20.70 -0.75
CA THR A 199 -1.04 -20.16 -0.35
C THR A 199 -0.85 -19.28 0.88
N ILE A 200 -1.16 -17.99 0.74
CA ILE A 200 -0.92 -16.98 1.77
C ILE A 200 -2.22 -16.38 2.32
N HIS A 201 -2.21 -16.02 3.59
CA HIS A 201 -3.33 -15.38 4.29
C HIS A 201 -3.13 -13.88 4.47
N ALA A 202 -1.88 -13.44 4.51
CA ALA A 202 -1.49 -12.04 4.52
C ALA A 202 -0.18 -11.85 3.75
N ALA A 203 0.16 -10.61 3.41
CA ALA A 203 1.39 -10.31 2.69
C ALA A 203 1.95 -8.93 3.07
N ILE A 204 3.26 -8.81 3.10
CA ILE A 204 3.98 -7.54 3.08
C ILE A 204 4.23 -7.20 1.62
N ILE A 205 3.69 -6.06 1.18
CA ILE A 205 3.81 -5.58 -0.19
C ILE A 205 4.50 -4.22 -0.21
N SER A 206 5.26 -3.92 -1.26
CA SER A 206 5.57 -2.53 -1.59
C SER A 206 4.30 -1.84 -2.08
N VAL A 207 4.23 -0.51 -1.90
CA VAL A 207 3.07 0.27 -2.34
C VAL A 207 3.53 1.53 -3.04
N GLU A 208 3.01 1.73 -4.24
CA GLU A 208 3.09 2.97 -5.00
C GLU A 208 1.66 3.40 -5.36
N LYS A 209 1.27 4.60 -4.91
CA LYS A 209 -0.05 5.14 -5.22
C LYS A 209 -0.15 5.50 -6.70
N ILE A 210 -1.27 5.14 -7.32
CA ILE A 210 -1.59 5.55 -8.69
C ILE A 210 -2.05 7.01 -8.66
N SER A 211 -1.36 7.87 -9.41
CA SER A 211 -1.61 9.34 -9.43
C SER A 211 -3.03 9.71 -9.86
N TYR A 212 -3.65 8.93 -10.74
CA TYR A 212 -5.02 9.15 -11.21
C TYR A 212 -6.09 8.80 -10.17
N PHE A 213 -5.72 8.15 -9.06
CA PHE A 213 -6.63 7.83 -7.97
C PHE A 213 -6.77 9.02 -7.01
N ARG A 214 -7.98 9.59 -6.95
CA ARG A 214 -8.27 10.78 -6.13
C ARG A 214 -8.46 10.48 -4.63
N GLY A 215 -8.74 9.25 -4.25
CA GLY A 215 -9.01 8.89 -2.85
C GLY A 215 -7.75 8.79 -1.98
N PRO A 216 -7.89 8.91 -0.64
CA PRO A 216 -6.83 8.56 0.28
C PRO A 216 -6.69 7.04 0.41
N LEU A 217 -5.46 6.57 0.62
CA LEU A 217 -5.19 5.18 0.99
C LEU A 217 -5.07 5.10 2.51
N GLN A 218 -6.16 4.73 3.17
CA GLN A 218 -6.25 4.71 4.63
C GLN A 218 -5.95 3.32 5.21
N THR A 219 -5.23 3.29 6.32
CA THR A 219 -5.06 2.07 7.11
C THR A 219 -6.42 1.59 7.62
N LYS A 220 -6.61 0.27 7.63
CA LYS A 220 -7.85 -0.48 7.89
C LYS A 220 -8.93 -0.40 6.82
N ALA A 221 -8.74 0.38 5.76
CA ALA A 221 -9.64 0.35 4.62
C ALA A 221 -9.54 -0.99 3.87
N LYS A 222 -10.65 -1.42 3.29
CA LYS A 222 -10.73 -2.61 2.44
C LYS A 222 -10.59 -2.22 0.97
N PHE A 223 -9.87 -3.03 0.22
CA PHE A 223 -9.70 -2.89 -1.22
C PHE A 223 -9.83 -4.25 -1.90
N HIS A 224 -10.19 -4.22 -3.18
CA HIS A 224 -10.05 -5.37 -4.06
C HIS A 224 -8.58 -5.50 -4.41
N ILE A 225 -7.94 -6.59 -3.99
CA ILE A 225 -6.52 -6.85 -4.21
C ILE A 225 -6.38 -7.94 -5.26
N THR A 226 -5.83 -7.57 -6.41
CA THR A 226 -5.45 -8.50 -7.47
C THR A 226 -4.01 -8.92 -7.26
N VAL A 227 -3.77 -10.22 -7.05
CA VAL A 227 -2.43 -10.82 -7.00
C VAL A 227 -2.34 -11.84 -8.12
N GLY A 228 -1.55 -11.54 -9.15
CA GLY A 228 -1.49 -12.35 -10.36
C GLY A 228 -2.85 -12.44 -11.06
N HIS A 229 -3.48 -13.63 -11.00
CA HIS A 229 -4.73 -13.94 -11.71
C HIS A 229 -5.94 -14.07 -10.79
N GLU A 230 -5.76 -13.93 -9.48
CA GLU A 230 -6.82 -13.98 -8.49
C GLU A 230 -7.06 -12.59 -7.89
N THR A 231 -8.32 -12.28 -7.56
CA THR A 231 -8.69 -11.02 -6.90
C THR A 231 -9.52 -11.31 -5.67
N VAL A 232 -9.07 -10.78 -4.53
CA VAL A 232 -9.67 -11.01 -3.21
C VAL A 232 -9.76 -9.69 -2.44
N MET A 233 -10.74 -9.58 -1.55
CA MET A 233 -10.81 -8.44 -0.64
C MET A 233 -9.70 -8.53 0.41
N GLY A 234 -9.04 -7.40 0.67
CA GLY A 234 -8.00 -7.30 1.68
C GLY A 234 -8.06 -6.00 2.46
N ARG A 235 -7.70 -6.05 3.74
CA ARG A 235 -7.52 -4.88 4.61
C ARG A 235 -6.05 -4.49 4.64
N LEU A 236 -5.77 -3.19 4.54
CA LEU A 236 -4.38 -2.70 4.54
C LEU A 236 -3.97 -2.04 5.85
N LEU A 237 -2.70 -2.16 6.18
CA LEU A 237 -2.01 -1.35 7.18
C LEU A 237 -0.75 -0.77 6.56
N PHE A 238 -0.70 0.56 6.40
CA PHE A 238 0.42 1.25 5.79
C PHE A 238 1.51 1.57 6.81
N PHE A 239 2.76 1.52 6.35
CA PHE A 239 3.91 1.94 7.13
C PHE A 239 5.04 2.44 6.22
N SER A 240 5.86 3.33 6.76
CA SER A 240 6.99 3.98 6.10
C SER A 240 8.31 3.50 6.72
N PRO A 241 9.45 3.78 6.09
CA PRO A 241 10.74 3.70 6.78
C PRO A 241 10.73 4.62 8.01
N ALA A 242 11.71 4.46 8.91
CA ALA A 242 11.91 5.39 10.00
C ALA A 242 12.35 6.78 9.44
N PRO A 243 11.98 7.91 10.08
CA PRO A 243 12.22 9.27 9.53
C PRO A 243 13.66 9.59 9.12
N ASP A 244 14.63 9.00 9.81
CA ASP A 244 16.07 9.06 9.54
C ASP A 244 16.51 8.30 8.27
N SER A 245 15.61 7.54 7.66
CA SER A 245 15.90 6.63 6.55
C SER A 245 14.98 6.80 5.33
N PHE A 246 14.30 7.95 5.20
CA PHE A 246 13.36 8.24 4.10
C PHE A 246 14.02 8.24 2.71
N ASP A 247 15.29 8.62 2.62
CA ASP A 247 16.03 8.77 1.37
C ASP A 247 16.70 7.49 0.87
N ARG A 248 16.56 6.37 1.61
CA ARG A 248 17.15 5.09 1.23
C ARG A 248 16.63 4.60 -0.12
N GLU A 249 17.48 3.86 -0.82
CA GLU A 249 17.10 3.25 -2.08
C GLU A 249 16.01 2.18 -1.88
N PRO A 250 15.04 2.12 -2.78
CA PRO A 250 13.97 1.15 -2.70
C PRO A 250 14.49 -0.27 -2.96
N MET A 251 14.17 -1.21 -2.07
CA MET A 251 14.44 -2.65 -2.28
C MET A 251 13.15 -3.35 -2.69
N LEU A 252 13.15 -3.94 -3.88
CA LEU A 252 11.97 -4.53 -4.52
C LEU A 252 12.00 -6.06 -4.57
N ASP A 253 13.10 -6.66 -4.13
CA ASP A 253 13.40 -8.09 -4.17
C ASP A 253 13.21 -8.78 -2.81
N SER A 254 13.26 -8.03 -1.71
CA SER A 254 13.20 -8.58 -0.36
C SER A 254 12.67 -7.57 0.67
N PHE A 255 12.36 -8.06 1.87
CA PHE A 255 11.94 -7.25 3.00
C PHE A 255 12.82 -7.52 4.24
N ASP A 256 13.30 -6.46 4.89
CA ASP A 256 14.24 -6.55 6.02
C ASP A 256 13.54 -6.41 7.38
N PHE A 257 13.31 -7.55 8.04
CA PHE A 257 12.68 -7.61 9.37
C PHE A 257 13.57 -7.08 10.51
N SER A 258 14.87 -6.85 10.28
CA SER A 258 15.76 -6.35 11.33
C SER A 258 15.50 -4.88 11.66
N ARG A 259 14.93 -4.13 10.70
CA ARG A 259 14.71 -2.68 10.76
C ARG A 259 13.42 -2.30 11.46
N GLU A 260 13.39 -1.07 11.96
CA GLU A 260 12.18 -0.45 12.49
C GLU A 260 11.44 0.35 11.43
N TYR A 261 10.12 0.32 11.49
CA TYR A 261 9.24 0.98 10.54
C TYR A 261 8.23 1.85 11.28
N LEU A 262 7.91 3.01 10.70
CA LEU A 262 6.95 3.94 11.28
C LEU A 262 5.55 3.64 10.73
N PHE A 263 4.61 3.34 11.63
CA PHE A 263 3.21 3.16 11.29
C PHE A 263 2.62 4.46 10.69
N GLN A 264 1.78 4.31 9.66
CA GLN A 264 1.05 5.42 9.06
C GLN A 264 -0.47 5.17 9.06
N GLU A 265 -1.27 6.18 9.45
CA GLU A 265 -2.74 6.08 9.35
C GLU A 265 -3.21 6.15 7.87
N GLN A 266 -2.38 6.72 6.99
CA GLN A 266 -2.61 6.78 5.55
C GLN A 266 -1.29 6.78 4.77
N TYR A 267 -1.32 6.37 3.50
CA TYR A 267 -0.17 6.48 2.61
C TYR A 267 0.26 7.94 2.43
N LEU A 268 1.55 8.21 2.54
CA LEU A 268 2.11 9.56 2.43
C LEU A 268 2.24 9.96 0.95
N CYS A 269 1.51 11.00 0.53
CA CYS A 269 1.63 11.62 -0.79
C CYS A 269 2.15 13.05 -0.68
N LYS A 270 2.84 13.53 -1.72
CA LYS A 270 3.24 14.94 -1.84
C LYS A 270 2.03 15.87 -1.85
N ASP A 271 0.92 15.44 -2.45
CA ASP A 271 -0.32 16.23 -2.56
C ASP A 271 -1.14 16.31 -1.26
N SER A 272 -0.82 15.49 -0.25
CA SER A 272 -1.58 15.40 1.01
C SER A 272 -0.99 16.20 2.17
N MET A 273 0.09 16.96 1.92
CA MET A 273 0.59 17.91 2.90
C MET A 273 -0.27 19.17 2.83
N PRO A 274 -0.86 19.66 3.95
CA PRO A 274 -1.57 20.91 3.92
C PRO A 274 -0.60 22.00 3.46
N ALA A 275 -0.96 22.71 2.39
CA ALA A 275 -0.32 23.97 2.04
C ALA A 275 -0.44 24.88 3.28
N VAL A 276 0.69 25.21 3.88
CA VAL A 276 0.74 26.25 4.90
C VAL A 276 0.23 27.50 4.21
N VAL A 277 -0.87 28.03 4.73
CA VAL A 277 -1.52 29.23 4.22
C VAL A 277 -0.50 30.36 4.33
N ASP A 278 -0.20 31.01 3.21
CA ASP A 278 0.60 32.23 3.17
C ASP A 278 -0.03 33.26 4.12
N SER A 279 0.68 33.56 5.20
CA SER A 279 0.56 34.82 5.90
C SER A 279 1.97 35.38 6.03
N ASP A 280 2.29 36.32 5.13
CA ASP A 280 3.43 37.22 5.25
C ASP A 280 3.42 37.89 6.64
N GLU A 281 4.43 37.61 7.45
CA GLU A 281 5.43 38.59 7.93
C GLU A 281 6.27 38.04 9.09
N VAL A 282 7.60 38.07 8.87
CA VAL A 282 8.68 38.31 9.84
C VAL A 282 8.74 37.44 11.11
N ASP A 283 9.58 36.39 11.09
CA ASP A 283 10.80 36.41 11.92
C ASP A 283 11.85 35.39 11.47
N LYS A 284 13.03 35.91 11.10
CA LYS A 284 14.24 35.13 10.86
C LYS A 284 14.96 34.98 12.18
N GLN A 285 14.84 33.83 12.83
CA GLN A 285 15.95 33.13 13.53
C GLN A 285 15.44 31.91 14.30
N THR A 286 16.04 30.76 13.99
CA THR A 286 16.08 29.45 14.67
C THR A 286 15.35 28.29 13.97
N GLY A 287 16.15 27.34 13.50
CA GLY A 287 15.76 25.97 13.14
C GLY A 287 15.07 25.81 11.79
N GLN A 288 15.77 25.18 10.83
CA GLN A 288 15.21 24.69 9.57
C GLN A 288 13.89 23.92 9.80
N ALA A 289 12.77 24.50 9.37
CA ALA A 289 11.55 23.75 9.14
C ALA A 289 11.79 22.84 7.92
N THR A 290 11.93 21.54 8.15
CA THR A 290 12.02 20.53 7.09
C THR A 290 10.72 20.55 6.27
N GLU A 291 10.80 20.98 5.01
CA GLU A 291 9.83 20.62 3.98
C GLU A 291 9.55 19.12 4.08
N GLY A 292 8.28 18.72 4.22
CA GLY A 292 7.90 17.34 4.50
C GLY A 292 8.24 16.40 3.35
N CYS A 293 9.44 15.81 3.37
CA CYS A 293 9.89 14.86 2.37
C CYS A 293 9.02 13.57 2.45
N CYS A 294 8.46 13.15 1.31
CA CYS A 294 7.80 11.85 1.23
C CYS A 294 8.86 10.74 1.09
N PRO A 295 8.72 9.61 1.80
CA PRO A 295 9.69 8.52 1.72
C PRO A 295 9.76 7.95 0.30
N ARG A 296 10.95 7.52 -0.13
CA ARG A 296 11.16 6.91 -1.46
C ARG A 296 10.47 5.57 -1.64
N GLN A 297 10.25 4.84 -0.54
CA GLN A 297 9.55 3.56 -0.52
C GLN A 297 8.57 3.52 0.64
N GLN A 298 7.40 2.92 0.41
CA GLN A 298 6.39 2.64 1.43
C GLN A 298 5.89 1.21 1.25
N TRP A 299 5.34 0.67 2.33
CA TRP A 299 4.83 -0.70 2.36
C TRP A 299 3.44 -0.75 2.97
N ALA A 300 2.77 -1.86 2.72
CA ALA A 300 1.57 -2.22 3.44
C ALA A 300 1.61 -3.69 3.84
N LEU A 301 1.03 -3.98 5.00
CA LEU A 301 0.55 -5.32 5.34
C LEU A 301 -0.87 -5.45 4.78
N VAL A 302 -1.09 -6.44 3.92
CA VAL A 302 -2.41 -6.81 3.42
C VAL A 302 -2.86 -8.05 4.17
N GLU A 303 -4.05 -8.00 4.77
CA GLU A 303 -4.73 -9.15 5.37
C GLU A 303 -5.86 -9.55 4.44
N PHE A 304 -5.77 -10.73 3.82
CA PHE A 304 -6.76 -11.19 2.86
C PHE A 304 -7.96 -11.81 3.57
N GLU A 305 -9.18 -11.55 3.08
CA GLU A 305 -10.39 -12.20 3.62
C GLU A 305 -10.46 -13.69 3.26
N LYS A 306 -9.87 -14.06 2.12
CA LYS A 306 -9.69 -15.45 1.69
C LYS A 306 -8.23 -15.67 1.32
N PRO A 307 -7.66 -16.84 1.60
CA PRO A 307 -6.30 -17.13 1.21
C PRO A 307 -6.16 -17.11 -0.32
N ILE A 308 -5.00 -16.68 -0.79
CA ILE A 308 -4.68 -16.54 -2.22
C ILE A 308 -3.45 -17.38 -2.54
N THR A 309 -3.45 -18.03 -3.71
CA THR A 309 -2.28 -18.82 -4.16
C THR A 309 -1.55 -18.04 -5.25
N CYS A 310 -0.29 -17.71 -5.01
CA CYS A 310 0.47 -16.85 -5.91
C CYS A 310 1.98 -17.18 -5.91
N PRO A 311 2.70 -16.84 -6.98
CA PRO A 311 4.15 -16.94 -6.99
C PRO A 311 4.79 -15.87 -6.10
N GLN A 312 6.02 -16.13 -5.65
CA GLN A 312 6.82 -15.13 -4.94
C GLN A 312 7.07 -13.90 -5.84
N LEU A 313 7.21 -12.72 -5.23
CA LEU A 313 7.44 -11.45 -5.95
C LEU A 313 6.37 -11.12 -7.00
N SER A 314 5.15 -11.62 -6.81
CA SER A 314 4.01 -11.30 -7.68
C SER A 314 3.70 -9.80 -7.68
N LEU A 315 3.27 -9.30 -8.83
CA LEU A 315 2.64 -8.00 -8.94
C LEU A 315 1.29 -7.98 -8.18
N VAL A 316 1.08 -6.92 -7.41
CA VAL A 316 -0.13 -6.64 -6.64
C VAL A 316 -0.76 -5.34 -7.10
N ILE A 317 -2.07 -5.32 -7.32
CA ILE A 317 -2.84 -4.12 -7.64
C ILE A 317 -4.00 -4.00 -6.67
N GLY A 318 -4.11 -2.86 -5.99
CA GLY A 318 -5.24 -2.54 -5.13
C GLY A 318 -6.23 -1.60 -5.81
N SER A 319 -7.52 -1.93 -5.76
CA SER A 319 -8.58 -1.23 -6.48
C SER A 319 -9.85 -1.06 -5.64
N ARG A 320 -10.69 -0.08 -6.00
CA ARG A 320 -12.06 0.08 -5.48
C ARG A 320 -13.07 -0.23 -6.58
N LEU A 321 -13.37 -1.52 -6.75
CA LEU A 321 -14.26 -2.00 -7.80
C LEU A 321 -15.76 -1.89 -7.45
N ASP A 322 -16.09 -1.61 -6.18
CA ASP A 322 -17.46 -1.32 -5.72
C ASP A 322 -17.98 0.05 -6.18
N ALA A 323 -17.11 0.88 -6.75
CA ALA A 323 -17.50 2.20 -7.25
C ALA A 323 -18.41 2.08 -8.49
N ASP A 324 -19.25 3.08 -8.71
CA ASP A 324 -20.13 3.17 -9.88
C ASP A 324 -19.36 2.94 -11.19
N ILE A 325 -19.91 2.10 -12.06
CA ILE A 325 -19.35 1.74 -13.36
C ILE A 325 -19.24 2.98 -14.26
N HIS A 326 -20.10 3.98 -14.05
CA HIS A 326 -20.09 5.25 -14.78
C HIS A 326 -19.28 6.36 -14.08
N ALA A 327 -18.58 6.05 -12.99
CA ALA A 327 -17.77 7.03 -12.29
C ALA A 327 -16.66 7.60 -13.19
N ASN A 328 -16.51 8.92 -13.18
CA ASN A 328 -15.47 9.64 -13.92
C ASN A 328 -14.15 9.71 -13.14
N ALA A 329 -13.73 8.61 -12.52
CA ALA A 329 -12.49 8.53 -11.75
C ALA A 329 -11.84 7.15 -11.90
N CYS A 330 -10.50 7.11 -11.84
CA CYS A 330 -9.75 5.87 -11.83
C CYS A 330 -10.08 5.06 -10.56
N ARG A 331 -10.40 3.78 -10.71
CA ARG A 331 -10.68 2.87 -9.59
C ARG A 331 -9.44 2.13 -9.09
N LEU A 332 -8.36 2.14 -9.85
CA LEU A 332 -7.08 1.55 -9.48
C LEU A 332 -6.36 2.50 -8.51
N ALA A 333 -6.12 2.04 -7.29
CA ALA A 333 -5.68 2.89 -6.18
C ALA A 333 -4.16 2.88 -5.98
N PHE A 334 -3.54 1.70 -6.05
CA PHE A 334 -2.10 1.51 -5.90
C PHE A 334 -1.64 0.23 -6.59
N HIS A 335 -0.34 0.13 -6.83
CA HIS A 335 0.31 -1.11 -7.25
C HIS A 335 1.59 -1.35 -6.44
N GLY A 336 2.15 -2.54 -6.54
CA GLY A 336 3.43 -2.88 -5.93
C GLY A 336 3.76 -4.35 -6.09
N LEU A 337 4.77 -4.80 -5.36
CA LEU A 337 5.27 -6.17 -5.41
C LEU A 337 5.04 -6.87 -4.07
N LEU A 338 4.74 -8.16 -4.15
CA LEU A 338 4.61 -9.03 -3.00
C LEU A 338 6.00 -9.43 -2.50
N LEU A 339 6.51 -8.71 -1.51
CA LEU A 339 7.86 -8.91 -0.98
C LEU A 339 7.95 -10.10 -0.04
N HIS A 340 6.91 -10.33 0.78
CA HIS A 340 6.89 -11.45 1.71
C HIS A 340 5.46 -11.95 1.94
N GLY A 341 5.22 -13.24 1.68
CA GLY A 341 3.94 -13.90 1.91
C GLY A 341 3.87 -14.58 3.27
N LEU A 342 2.72 -14.50 3.94
CA LEU A 342 2.48 -15.12 5.24
C LEU A 342 1.57 -16.34 5.04
N GLU A 343 2.16 -17.54 5.04
CA GLU A 343 1.48 -18.81 4.77
C GLU A 343 0.69 -19.34 5.98
N ASP A 344 1.24 -19.18 7.19
CA ASP A 344 0.62 -19.66 8.42
C ASP A 344 -0.69 -18.91 8.73
N LYS A 345 -1.73 -19.64 9.15
CA LYS A 345 -2.97 -19.04 9.67
C LYS A 345 -2.75 -18.29 10.98
N GLY A 346 -1.80 -18.74 11.79
CA GLY A 346 -1.36 -18.11 13.03
C GLY A 346 -0.38 -16.94 12.85
N TYR A 347 -0.25 -16.40 11.63
CA TYR A 347 0.75 -15.36 11.31
C TYR A 347 0.73 -14.16 12.27
N ALA A 348 -0.45 -13.82 12.81
CA ALA A 348 -0.62 -12.70 13.72
C ALA A 348 0.16 -12.85 15.04
N GLU A 349 0.32 -14.09 15.52
CA GLU A 349 1.03 -14.39 16.77
C GLU A 349 2.46 -14.86 16.50
N ASN A 350 2.68 -15.57 15.39
CA ASN A 350 3.96 -16.22 15.11
C ASN A 350 4.94 -15.31 14.34
N ILE A 351 4.44 -14.52 13.38
CA ILE A 351 5.28 -13.77 12.43
C ILE A 351 5.20 -12.26 12.66
N LEU A 352 4.00 -11.70 12.87
CA LEU A 352 3.85 -10.25 13.05
C LEU A 352 4.66 -9.65 14.21
N PRO A 353 4.93 -10.33 15.34
CA PRO A 353 5.80 -9.79 16.39
C PRO A 353 7.25 -9.53 15.94
N THR A 354 7.70 -10.18 14.86
CA THR A 354 9.03 -9.92 14.26
C THR A 354 9.04 -8.61 13.45
N LEU A 355 7.88 -8.15 12.99
CA LEU A 355 7.73 -6.91 12.21
C LEU A 355 7.71 -5.70 13.16
N LYS A 356 8.82 -4.96 13.21
CA LYS A 356 9.04 -3.82 14.13
C LYS A 356 8.35 -2.53 13.65
N VAL A 357 7.05 -2.57 13.42
CA VAL A 357 6.24 -1.38 13.10
C VAL A 357 5.80 -0.70 14.40
N TYR A 358 6.14 0.58 14.58
CA TYR A 358 5.80 1.35 15.78
C TYR A 358 4.96 2.58 15.48
N LYS A 359 4.10 2.95 16.44
CA LYS A 359 3.47 4.28 16.51
C LYS A 359 4.29 5.15 17.44
N LEU A 360 4.75 6.30 16.96
CA LEU A 360 5.31 7.32 17.83
C LEU A 360 4.17 7.99 18.60
N LYS A 361 4.25 7.99 19.93
CA LYS A 361 3.24 8.57 20.81
C LYS A 361 3.85 9.70 21.62
N HIS A 362 3.22 10.86 21.49
CA HIS A 362 3.49 12.03 22.32
C HIS A 362 2.31 12.22 23.26
N LYS A 363 2.60 12.38 24.54
CA LYS A 363 1.62 12.75 25.56
C LYS A 363 2.09 14.00 26.26
N HIS A 364 1.16 14.93 26.46
CA HIS A 364 1.39 16.16 27.19
C HIS A 364 0.58 16.14 28.48
N GLY A 365 1.18 16.61 29.56
CA GLY A 365 0.58 16.74 30.87
C GLY A 365 1.07 18.00 31.55
N LEU A 366 0.65 18.18 32.79
CA LEU A 366 1.03 19.33 33.61
C LEU A 366 1.57 18.85 34.94
N VAL A 367 2.51 19.58 35.51
CA VAL A 367 2.89 19.40 36.91
C VAL A 367 1.87 20.11 37.80
N GLU A 368 1.33 19.40 38.79
CA GLU A 368 0.37 19.95 39.75
C GLU A 368 1.07 20.62 40.94
N ARG A 369 2.05 19.92 41.53
CA ARG A 369 2.80 20.39 42.70
C ARG A 369 4.13 19.66 42.84
N ALA A 370 5.09 20.31 43.50
CA ALA A 370 6.32 19.68 43.95
C ALA A 370 6.12 19.04 45.33
N MET A 371 6.59 17.80 45.51
CA MET A 371 6.61 17.13 46.82
C MET A 371 7.90 17.46 47.57
N ASP A 372 9.02 17.38 46.87
CA ASP A 372 10.36 17.69 47.34
C ASP A 372 11.20 18.20 46.16
N ASP A 373 12.48 18.48 46.39
CA ASP A 373 13.39 19.01 45.38
C ASP A 373 13.67 18.04 44.22
N TYR A 374 13.30 16.77 44.34
CA TYR A 374 13.57 15.71 43.36
C TYR A 374 12.29 15.02 42.87
N SER A 375 11.12 15.39 43.38
CA SER A 375 9.87 14.68 43.11
C SER A 375 8.72 15.63 42.85
N VAL A 376 8.02 15.41 41.74
CA VAL A 376 6.83 16.18 41.36
C VAL A 376 5.63 15.27 41.12
N ILE A 377 4.43 15.84 41.32
CA ILE A 377 3.18 15.17 40.98
C ILE A 377 2.68 15.72 39.64
N GLY A 378 2.66 14.84 38.65
CA GLY A 378 2.07 15.11 37.34
C GLY A 378 0.57 14.80 37.32
N ARG A 379 -0.17 15.56 36.51
CA ARG A 379 -1.58 15.35 36.17
C ARG A 379 -1.81 15.52 34.68
N SER A 380 -2.99 15.09 34.21
CA SER A 380 -3.46 15.26 32.83
C SER A 380 -2.64 14.58 31.73
N LEU A 381 -1.64 13.75 32.06
CA LEU A 381 -0.90 12.93 31.08
C LEU A 381 -1.64 11.61 30.74
N PHE A 382 -2.39 11.08 31.70
CA PHE A 382 -3.11 9.80 31.60
C PHE A 382 -4.59 9.96 31.93
N LYS A 383 -5.44 9.18 31.26
CA LYS A 383 -6.85 9.05 31.64
C LYS A 383 -6.96 8.21 32.91
N LYS A 384 -8.02 8.42 33.72
CA LYS A 384 -8.24 7.70 35.00
C LYS A 384 -8.18 6.17 34.87
N GLU A 385 -8.63 5.64 33.73
CA GLU A 385 -8.64 4.21 33.38
C GLU A 385 -7.30 3.64 32.91
N THR A 386 -6.26 4.47 32.77
CA THR A 386 -4.96 4.03 32.24
C THR A 386 -4.15 3.34 33.34
N ASN A 387 -3.64 2.14 33.07
CA ASN A 387 -2.68 1.48 33.98
C ASN A 387 -1.31 2.19 33.92
N ILE A 388 -1.04 3.04 34.92
CA ILE A 388 0.19 3.83 35.03
C ILE A 388 1.42 2.93 35.27
N GLN A 389 1.25 1.74 35.84
CA GLN A 389 2.38 0.82 36.10
C GLN A 389 3.15 0.46 34.84
N LEU A 390 2.49 0.43 33.67
CA LEU A 390 3.14 0.17 32.39
C LEU A 390 4.12 1.27 31.98
N PHE A 391 3.95 2.49 32.50
CA PHE A 391 4.75 3.67 32.17
C PHE A 391 5.83 3.99 33.21
N VAL A 392 5.89 3.22 34.30
CA VAL A 392 6.91 3.37 35.33
C VAL A 392 8.29 3.07 34.73
N GLY A 393 9.28 3.92 35.04
CA GLY A 393 10.63 3.86 34.49
C GLY A 393 10.83 4.62 33.18
N LEU A 394 9.75 5.14 32.56
CA LEU A 394 9.88 5.98 31.36
C LEU A 394 10.34 7.40 31.71
N LYS A 395 11.24 7.94 30.90
CA LYS A 395 11.75 9.30 30.93
C LYS A 395 10.66 10.29 30.49
N VAL A 396 10.55 11.41 31.18
CA VAL A 396 9.67 12.54 30.86
C VAL A 396 10.46 13.83 30.87
N HIS A 397 10.11 14.76 29.99
CA HIS A 397 10.77 16.05 29.89
C HIS A 397 9.83 17.15 30.38
N LEU A 398 10.33 17.98 31.28
CA LEU A 398 9.63 19.18 31.75
C LEU A 398 9.84 20.32 30.76
N SER A 399 8.88 21.24 30.66
CA SER A 399 8.99 22.43 29.81
C SER A 399 10.15 23.36 30.19
N THR A 400 10.67 23.20 31.40
CA THR A 400 11.85 23.90 31.95
C THR A 400 13.18 23.24 31.59
N GLY A 401 13.17 22.15 30.81
CA GLY A 401 14.37 21.47 30.30
C GLY A 401 14.86 20.30 31.17
N GLU A 402 14.24 20.05 32.32
CA GLU A 402 14.61 18.94 33.19
C GLU A 402 14.14 17.59 32.67
N GLN A 403 14.92 16.54 32.96
CA GLN A 403 14.56 15.16 32.68
C GLN A 403 14.17 14.45 33.97
N GLY A 404 12.96 13.90 33.99
CA GLY A 404 12.44 13.07 35.06
C GLY A 404 12.16 11.64 34.60
N VAL A 405 11.80 10.78 35.55
CA VAL A 405 11.42 9.39 35.36
C VAL A 405 10.11 9.13 36.10
N ILE A 406 9.14 8.50 35.45
CA ILE A 406 7.87 8.14 36.11
C ILE A 406 8.14 7.07 37.17
N ASP A 407 7.78 7.35 38.41
CA ASP A 407 8.04 6.49 39.58
C ASP A 407 6.84 5.61 39.91
N SER A 408 5.69 6.22 40.22
CA SER A 408 4.51 5.47 40.65
C SER A 408 3.20 6.22 40.41
N ALA A 409 2.07 5.49 40.45
CA ALA A 409 0.74 6.09 40.45
C ALA A 409 0.46 6.82 41.78
N PHE A 410 -0.25 7.96 41.72
CA PHE A 410 -0.57 8.76 42.89
C PHE A 410 -2.10 8.96 43.03
N GLY A 411 -2.73 8.19 43.92
CA GLY A 411 -4.17 8.24 44.17
C GLY A 411 -5.05 7.73 43.00
N GLN A 412 -6.36 8.03 43.04
CA GLN A 412 -7.36 7.48 42.10
C GLN A 412 -7.70 8.41 40.91
N SER A 413 -6.96 9.50 40.74
CA SER A 413 -7.29 10.58 39.79
C SER A 413 -6.41 10.62 38.53
N GLY A 414 -5.68 9.54 38.23
CA GLY A 414 -4.76 9.50 37.09
C GLY A 414 -3.49 10.36 37.28
N LYS A 415 -3.23 10.80 38.52
CA LYS A 415 -2.00 11.49 38.89
C LYS A 415 -0.87 10.48 39.08
N PHE A 416 0.35 10.94 38.91
CA PHE A 416 1.54 10.10 38.99
C PHE A 416 2.70 10.90 39.57
N LYS A 417 3.63 10.19 40.19
CA LYS A 417 4.86 10.75 40.73
C LYS A 417 5.96 10.64 39.69
N VAL A 418 6.73 11.71 39.53
CA VAL A 418 7.91 11.77 38.67
C VAL A 418 9.11 12.10 39.55
N TYR A 419 10.17 11.31 39.42
CA TYR A 419 11.45 11.54 40.06
C TYR A 419 12.40 12.24 39.09
N ILE A 420 13.10 13.27 39.54
CA ILE A 420 13.99 14.11 38.74
C ILE A 420 15.40 13.95 39.29
N PRO A 421 16.27 13.15 38.65
CA PRO A 421 17.61 12.85 39.20
C PRO A 421 18.49 14.08 39.39
N GLY A 422 18.36 15.08 38.51
CA GLY A 422 19.11 16.33 38.57
C GLY A 422 18.55 17.39 39.53
N GLY A 423 17.40 17.10 40.17
CA GLY A 423 16.66 18.07 40.98
C GLY A 423 15.92 19.14 40.15
N LEU A 424 14.97 19.80 40.79
CA LEU A 424 14.19 20.90 40.20
C LEU A 424 15.05 22.17 40.05
N SER A 425 14.98 22.78 38.87
CA SER A 425 15.55 24.09 38.55
C SER A 425 14.92 25.19 39.42
N PRO A 426 15.64 26.29 39.66
CA PRO A 426 15.10 27.43 40.41
C PRO A 426 13.86 28.05 39.74
N GLU A 427 13.77 27.97 38.41
CA GLU A 427 12.60 28.41 37.64
C GLU A 427 11.38 27.53 37.95
N SER A 428 11.57 26.21 37.97
CA SER A 428 10.51 25.27 38.32
C SER A 428 10.05 25.42 39.76
N LYS A 429 10.96 25.69 40.70
CA LYS A 429 10.64 25.94 42.12
C LYS A 429 9.87 27.25 42.33
N LYS A 430 10.10 28.27 41.49
CA LYS A 430 9.37 29.54 41.56
C LYS A 430 7.92 29.41 41.09
N ILE A 431 7.69 28.48 40.16
CA ILE A 431 6.39 28.27 39.52
C ILE A 431 5.54 27.23 40.27
N LEU A 432 6.16 26.22 40.88
CA LEU A 432 5.44 25.09 41.48
C LEU A 432 5.08 25.33 42.96
N PRO A 433 3.81 25.11 43.36
CA PRO A 433 3.44 25.15 44.77
C PRO A 433 4.04 23.94 45.52
N THR A 434 4.81 24.19 46.58
CA THR A 434 5.34 23.15 47.47
C THR A 434 4.27 22.67 48.45
N ALA A 435 4.19 21.35 48.68
CA ALA A 435 3.23 20.77 49.62
C ALA A 435 3.49 21.22 51.08
N ILE A 436 2.66 22.11 51.61
CA ILE A 436 2.69 22.51 53.02
C ILE A 436 2.27 21.30 53.87
N LYS A 437 3.18 20.79 54.72
CA LYS A 437 2.87 19.80 55.77
C LYS A 437 1.86 20.40 56.76
N LYS A 438 0.59 20.00 56.69
CA LYS A 438 -0.39 20.27 57.76
C LYS A 438 0.05 19.52 59.03
N ARG A 439 0.68 20.22 59.98
CA ARG A 439 0.76 19.81 61.39
C ARG A 439 -0.62 19.97 62.02
N GLY A 440 -1.13 18.91 62.63
CA GLY A 440 -2.42 18.91 63.31
C GLY A 440 -2.42 19.78 64.57
N ARG A 441 -3.55 20.45 64.81
CA ARG A 441 -4.09 20.71 66.15
C ARG A 441 -5.58 21.06 66.07
N ALA A 442 -6.31 20.52 67.03
CA ALA A 442 -7.76 20.62 67.22
C ALA A 442 -8.21 22.00 67.72
N GLY A 443 -9.52 22.27 67.60
CA GLY A 443 -10.26 23.10 68.56
C GLY A 443 -11.03 24.30 68.00
N HIS A 444 -12.37 24.13 67.98
CA HIS A 444 -13.47 25.11 68.03
C HIS A 444 -13.58 26.29 67.06
N GLY A 445 -14.81 26.53 66.62
CA GLY A 445 -15.17 27.51 65.59
C GLY A 445 -15.70 28.84 66.13
N GLU A 446 -15.82 29.81 65.22
CA GLU A 446 -16.97 30.68 65.02
C GLU A 446 -16.73 31.61 63.81
N ALA A 447 -17.85 31.87 63.12
CA ALA A 447 -18.23 33.01 62.26
C ALA A 447 -17.22 33.76 61.36
N ALA A 448 -17.68 33.94 60.12
CA ALA A 448 -17.08 34.66 59.01
C ALA A 448 -16.83 36.17 59.25
N LYS A 449 -15.76 36.67 58.63
CA LYS A 449 -15.68 38.01 58.02
C LYS A 449 -14.83 37.93 56.76
N GLN A 450 -15.42 38.35 55.64
CA GLN A 450 -14.75 38.62 54.37
C GLN A 450 -13.96 39.93 54.51
N GLU A 451 -12.67 39.88 54.20
CA GLU A 451 -11.91 41.06 53.78
C GLU A 451 -11.30 40.75 52.42
N GLU A 452 -11.74 41.52 51.42
CA GLU A 452 -11.23 41.52 50.06
C GLU A 452 -9.82 42.12 50.03
N GLY A 453 -8.88 41.38 49.44
CA GLY A 453 -7.53 41.85 49.08
C GLY A 453 -7.24 41.43 47.63
N PRO A 454 -6.46 42.22 46.88
CA PRO A 454 -6.69 42.46 45.46
C PRO A 454 -6.34 41.26 44.57
N GLU A 455 -7.19 41.07 43.55
CA GLU A 455 -6.95 40.18 42.41
C GLU A 455 -5.60 40.49 41.76
N ARG A 456 -4.65 39.56 41.89
CA ARG A 456 -3.51 39.45 40.98
C ARG A 456 -3.87 38.52 39.85
N THR A 457 -4.31 39.10 38.75
CA THR A 457 -4.39 38.51 37.42
C THR A 457 -2.97 38.37 36.86
N GLU A 458 -2.27 37.28 37.20
CA GLU A 458 -1.14 36.80 36.40
C GLU A 458 -1.53 35.44 35.77
N PRO A 459 -1.27 35.21 34.46
CA PRO A 459 -1.54 33.91 33.86
C PRO A 459 -0.64 32.88 34.53
N ALA A 460 -1.24 31.89 35.20
CA ALA A 460 -0.50 30.81 35.86
C ALA A 460 0.40 30.10 34.84
N GLN A 461 1.70 30.39 34.87
CA GLN A 461 2.69 29.59 34.15
C GLN A 461 2.61 28.18 34.73
N HIS A 462 2.20 27.21 33.92
CA HIS A 462 2.18 25.82 34.32
C HIS A 462 3.40 25.11 33.73
N VAL A 463 4.10 24.33 34.54
CA VAL A 463 5.19 23.48 34.05
C VAL A 463 4.58 22.31 33.28
N GLY A 464 4.89 22.23 31.99
CA GLY A 464 4.43 21.16 31.11
C GLY A 464 5.26 19.89 31.30
N LEU A 465 4.62 18.73 31.17
CA LEU A 465 5.28 17.43 31.06
C LEU A 465 5.08 16.89 29.65
N SER A 466 6.15 16.40 29.03
CA SER A 466 6.11 15.73 27.74
C SER A 466 6.69 14.32 27.86
N LEU A 467 5.96 13.35 27.32
CA LEU A 467 6.36 11.95 27.26
C LEU A 467 6.29 11.50 25.81
N SER A 468 7.45 11.11 25.27
CA SER A 468 7.58 10.56 23.92
C SER A 468 8.05 9.11 24.01
N PHE A 469 7.33 8.19 23.37
CA PHE A 469 7.70 6.77 23.33
C PHE A 469 7.21 6.09 22.05
N LYS A 470 7.93 5.05 21.63
CA LYS A 470 7.54 4.13 20.58
C LYS A 470 6.66 3.05 21.18
N ARG A 471 5.52 2.78 20.54
CA ARG A 471 4.67 1.63 20.85
C ARG A 471 4.56 0.74 19.62
N TYR A 472 5.10 -0.47 19.73
CA TYR A 472 5.01 -1.46 18.65
C TYR A 472 3.57 -1.92 18.45
N VAL A 473 3.17 -2.02 17.18
CA VAL A 473 1.80 -2.34 16.77
C VAL A 473 1.51 -3.82 17.01
N PHE A 474 2.47 -4.69 16.72
CA PHE A 474 2.33 -6.14 16.73
C PHE A 474 2.95 -6.82 17.96
N ASP A 475 3.49 -6.06 18.93
CA ASP A 475 4.01 -6.63 20.18
C ASP A 475 2.87 -6.99 21.13
N THR A 476 2.77 -8.27 21.47
CA THR A 476 1.75 -8.84 22.37
C THR A 476 1.85 -8.25 23.77
N HIS A 477 3.07 -7.92 24.23
CA HIS A 477 3.33 -7.33 25.54
C HIS A 477 3.13 -5.81 25.59
N LYS A 478 2.78 -5.18 24.46
CA LYS A 478 2.59 -3.72 24.33
C LYS A 478 3.76 -2.92 24.91
N ARG A 479 5.00 -3.41 24.75
CA ARG A 479 6.20 -2.74 25.28
C ARG A 479 6.32 -1.33 24.71
N MET A 480 6.72 -0.43 25.58
CA MET A 480 6.95 0.98 25.26
C MET A 480 8.45 1.21 25.34
N VAL A 481 9.04 1.66 24.24
CA VAL A 481 10.48 1.89 24.12
C VAL A 481 10.71 3.37 23.91
N GLN A 482 11.67 3.95 24.62
CA GLN A 482 12.13 5.30 24.37
C GLN A 482 13.47 5.25 23.68
N SER A 483 13.68 6.18 22.75
CA SER A 483 15.01 6.44 22.22
C SER A 483 15.95 6.82 23.39
N PRO A 484 17.22 6.37 23.39
CA PRO A 484 18.19 6.63 24.45
C PRO A 484 18.25 8.08 24.92
#